data_AF-A0A443HTH3-F1
#
_entry.id   AF-A0A443HTH3-F1
#
_cell.length_a   1.000
_cell.length_b   1.000
_cell.length_c   1.000
_cell.angle_alpha   90.00
_cell.angle_beta   90.00
_cell.angle_gamma   90.00
#
_symmetry.space_group_name_H-M   'P 1'
#
loop_
_entity.id
_entity.type
_entity.pdbx_description
1 polymer ?
#
loop_
_entity_poly.entity_id
_entity_poly.type
_entity_poly.pdbx_seq_one_letter_code
_entity_poly.pdbx_strand_id
1 'polypeptide(L)'
;MLSERSVPPLPDGMPNPSEEQIEDIERRARGTLPNTPPPSTISPEGIVSLQLIAFNELFEVAYFNELLLNVTNNVPGYEISDPDEREFVIKILTAVEAQESLHALSANGALKSVGVDPIQPCEYMFPVTDFKSAIVLAATFTAVVLGTLQDAVDNFAKGGDNGVAREIASVIGNEGEQEGWYRLLQKKIPNELPFLTTSVLDFAFTAVQGFTIPGTCPNIDEIPLETFEPLTIVTPPGPQTQEITVAFNAEDVESLKAEIDGDDDDDKDDGEHWWITYINQLNKPIVESLEFVSLEGDTILANALFPYDEHLMNGLTIAAITDSPGPFANADEVVNSTVFGPGLIIVK
;
A
#
# COMPACT_ATOMS: atom_id res chain seq x y z
N MET A 1 -9.56 21.34 -8.38
CA MET A 1 -8.69 22.01 -7.40
C MET A 1 -9.11 21.53 -6.03
N LEU A 2 -8.52 20.41 -5.59
CA LEU A 2 -8.56 20.03 -4.18
C LEU A 2 -7.82 21.15 -3.43
N SER A 3 -8.46 21.75 -2.44
CA SER A 3 -7.78 22.68 -1.54
C SER A 3 -6.60 21.93 -0.93
N GLU A 4 -5.38 22.47 -1.03
CA GLU A 4 -4.18 22.02 -0.31
C GLU A 4 -4.49 22.02 1.19
N ARG A 5 -5.06 20.92 1.71
CA ARG A 5 -5.07 20.67 3.14
C ARG A 5 -3.79 19.93 3.43
N SER A 6 -2.83 20.62 4.02
CA SER A 6 -1.69 19.99 4.64
C SER A 6 -2.19 19.07 5.77
N VAL A 7 -1.79 17.81 5.73
CA VAL A 7 -2.01 16.84 6.82
C VAL A 7 -1.47 17.45 8.13
N PRO A 8 -2.18 17.34 9.26
CA PRO A 8 -1.67 17.81 10.55
C PRO A 8 -0.32 17.15 10.88
N PRO A 9 0.55 17.80 11.67
CA PRO A 9 1.76 17.15 12.19
C PRO A 9 1.42 15.84 12.90
N LEU A 10 2.34 14.87 12.87
CA LEU A 10 2.16 13.60 13.57
C LEU A 10 1.90 13.86 15.08
N PRO A 11 1.00 13.08 15.70
CA PRO A 11 0.60 13.30 17.09
C PRO A 11 1.70 12.89 18.08
N ASP A 12 1.53 13.29 19.34
CA ASP A 12 2.27 12.78 20.51
C ASP A 12 3.80 12.82 20.44
N GLY A 13 4.37 13.74 19.68
CA GLY A 13 5.83 13.89 19.55
C GLY A 13 6.47 12.84 18.64
N MET A 14 5.67 12.09 17.89
CA MET A 14 6.16 11.20 16.84
C MET A 14 7.05 11.98 15.84
N PRO A 15 8.13 11.36 15.34
CA PRO A 15 8.53 9.95 15.54
C PRO A 15 9.38 9.70 16.80
N ASN A 16 9.57 10.72 17.67
CA ASN A 16 10.46 10.63 18.84
C ASN A 16 9.71 11.05 20.14
N PRO A 17 8.65 10.32 20.53
CA PRO A 17 7.91 10.62 21.76
C PRO A 17 8.81 10.46 22.99
N SER A 18 8.53 11.27 24.01
CA SER A 18 9.07 11.07 25.36
C SER A 18 8.47 9.84 26.05
N GLU A 19 9.07 9.38 27.15
CA GLU A 19 8.56 8.22 27.91
C GLU A 19 7.10 8.40 28.37
N GLU A 20 6.73 9.59 28.84
CA GLU A 20 5.35 9.92 29.23
C GLU A 20 4.39 9.85 28.03
N GLN A 21 4.82 10.32 26.86
CA GLN A 21 4.04 10.24 25.63
C GLN A 21 3.88 8.78 25.16
N ILE A 22 4.93 7.95 25.29
CA ILE A 22 4.82 6.51 25.00
C ILE A 22 3.78 5.87 25.91
N GLU A 23 3.81 6.13 27.23
CA GLU A 23 2.79 5.58 28.15
C GLU A 23 1.36 5.99 27.75
N ASP A 24 1.17 7.22 27.28
CA ASP A 24 -0.14 7.68 26.82
C ASP A 24 -0.57 7.03 25.50
N ILE A 25 0.36 6.84 24.55
CA ILE A 25 0.11 6.07 23.32
C ILE A 25 -0.29 4.64 23.70
N GLU A 26 0.44 3.96 24.59
CA GLU A 26 0.13 2.60 25.04
C GLU A 26 -1.26 2.48 25.68
N ARG A 27 -1.67 3.47 26.49
CA ARG A 27 -3.02 3.52 27.07
C ARG A 27 -4.11 3.61 26.00
N ARG A 28 -3.89 4.41 24.95
CA ARG A 28 -4.85 4.59 23.83
C ARG A 28 -4.86 3.37 22.91
N ALA A 29 -3.69 2.80 22.63
CA ALA A 29 -3.49 1.57 21.85
C ALA A 29 -4.04 0.32 22.55
N ARG A 30 -4.23 0.39 23.88
CA ARG A 30 -4.68 -0.70 24.75
C ARG A 30 -3.68 -1.86 24.81
N GLY A 31 -2.41 -1.56 24.60
CA GLY A 31 -1.30 -2.49 24.55
C GLY A 31 0.01 -1.73 24.73
N THR A 32 1.11 -2.47 24.93
CA THR A 32 2.43 -1.88 25.14
C THR A 32 3.36 -2.27 24.00
N LEU A 33 4.47 -1.56 23.85
CA LEU A 33 5.60 -2.09 23.07
C LEU A 33 6.05 -3.45 23.63
N PRO A 34 6.56 -4.35 22.79
CA PRO A 34 7.20 -5.57 23.27
C PRO A 34 8.33 -5.25 24.25
N ASN A 35 8.35 -5.93 25.39
CA ASN A 35 9.41 -5.79 26.39
C ASN A 35 10.55 -6.81 26.22
N THR A 36 10.58 -7.48 25.07
CA THR A 36 11.67 -8.39 24.70
C THR A 36 12.93 -7.60 24.36
N PRO A 37 14.14 -8.16 24.60
CA PRO A 37 15.37 -7.52 24.18
C PRO A 37 15.34 -7.22 22.68
N PRO A 38 15.81 -6.04 22.23
CA PRO A 38 15.87 -5.73 20.82
C PRO A 38 16.82 -6.69 20.09
N PRO A 39 16.62 -6.90 18.77
CA PRO A 39 17.50 -7.75 17.99
C PRO A 39 18.94 -7.23 18.03
N SER A 40 19.90 -8.14 18.28
CA SER A 40 21.33 -7.80 18.26
C SER A 40 21.91 -7.74 16.84
N THR A 41 21.22 -8.35 15.88
CA THR A 41 21.56 -8.42 14.46
C THR A 41 20.26 -8.55 13.68
N ILE A 42 20.22 -7.99 12.49
CA ILE A 42 19.15 -8.16 11.50
C ILE A 42 19.84 -8.40 10.15
N SER A 43 19.31 -9.32 9.35
CA SER A 43 19.83 -9.57 7.99
C SER A 43 19.73 -8.31 7.11
N PRO A 44 20.55 -8.18 6.04
CA PRO A 44 20.44 -7.06 5.10
C PRO A 44 19.04 -6.90 4.51
N GLU A 45 18.43 -8.00 4.08
CA GLU A 45 17.07 -8.02 3.52
C GLU A 45 16.01 -7.68 4.59
N GLY A 46 16.24 -8.10 5.84
CA GLY A 46 15.43 -7.71 6.98
C GLY A 46 15.51 -6.21 7.30
N ILE A 47 16.68 -5.60 7.12
CA ILE A 47 16.83 -4.13 7.29
C ILE A 47 15.98 -3.39 6.25
N VAL A 48 16.04 -3.79 4.97
CA VAL A 48 15.22 -3.19 3.91
C VAL A 48 13.73 -3.36 4.21
N SER A 49 13.32 -4.55 4.66
CA SER A 49 11.94 -4.82 5.07
C SER A 49 11.50 -3.92 6.22
N LEU A 50 12.33 -3.71 7.24
CA LEU A 50 12.03 -2.82 8.37
C LEU A 50 12.00 -1.34 7.98
N GLN A 51 12.85 -0.92 7.05
CA GLN A 51 12.82 0.45 6.54
C GLN A 51 11.49 0.73 5.83
N LEU A 52 11.01 -0.18 4.99
CA LEU A 52 9.69 -0.05 4.38
C LEU A 52 8.57 -0.07 5.42
N ILE A 53 8.61 -0.99 6.39
CA ILE A 53 7.61 -1.04 7.46
C ILE A 53 7.60 0.31 8.19
N ALA A 54 8.75 0.80 8.68
CA ALA A 54 8.80 2.09 9.36
C ALA A 54 8.27 3.26 8.51
N PHE A 55 8.52 3.26 7.20
CA PHE A 55 7.96 4.23 6.25
C PHE A 55 6.43 4.15 6.16
N ASN A 56 5.88 2.94 6.01
CA ASN A 56 4.45 2.70 5.95
C ASN A 56 3.75 3.09 7.26
N GLU A 57 4.28 2.67 8.40
CA GLU A 57 3.69 2.95 9.71
C GLU A 57 3.62 4.47 10.00
N LEU A 58 4.63 5.24 9.59
CA LEU A 58 4.61 6.70 9.71
C LEU A 58 3.55 7.35 8.80
N PHE A 59 3.34 6.80 7.60
CA PHE A 59 2.24 7.18 6.72
C PHE A 59 0.89 6.89 7.38
N GLU A 60 0.71 5.71 7.99
CA GLU A 60 -0.55 5.33 8.61
C GLU A 60 -0.84 6.16 9.87
N VAL A 61 0.17 6.45 10.69
CA VAL A 61 0.05 7.41 11.81
C VAL A 61 -0.47 8.77 11.31
N ALA A 62 0.10 9.30 10.23
CA ALA A 62 -0.33 10.57 9.66
C ALA A 62 -1.78 10.49 9.12
N TYR A 63 -2.11 9.41 8.42
CA TYR A 63 -3.43 9.16 7.85
C TYR A 63 -4.52 9.06 8.93
N PHE A 64 -4.32 8.19 9.92
CA PHE A 64 -5.32 7.96 10.95
C PHE A 64 -5.43 9.13 11.92
N ASN A 65 -4.36 9.91 12.13
CA ASN A 65 -4.44 11.17 12.86
C ASN A 65 -5.34 12.19 12.12
N GLU A 66 -5.16 12.38 10.81
CA GLU A 66 -6.05 13.26 10.05
C GLU A 66 -7.50 12.76 10.08
N LEU A 67 -7.73 11.47 9.83
CA LEU A 67 -9.07 10.88 9.84
C LEU A 67 -9.76 11.06 11.20
N LEU A 68 -9.05 10.77 12.30
CA LEU A 68 -9.53 10.96 13.66
C LEU A 68 -9.89 12.42 13.92
N LEU A 69 -9.03 13.37 13.54
CA LEU A 69 -9.29 14.79 13.71
C LEU A 69 -10.48 15.27 12.87
N ASN A 70 -10.61 14.81 11.62
CA ASN A 70 -11.71 15.18 10.75
C ASN A 70 -13.07 14.71 11.32
N VAL A 71 -13.16 13.45 11.80
CA VAL A 71 -14.36 12.92 12.46
C VAL A 71 -14.62 13.64 13.79
N THR A 72 -13.58 13.83 14.61
CA THR A 72 -13.69 14.48 15.93
C THR A 72 -14.15 15.94 15.85
N ASN A 73 -13.79 16.65 14.79
CA ASN A 73 -14.14 18.05 14.60
C ASN A 73 -15.39 18.27 13.72
N ASN A 74 -16.05 17.20 13.25
CA ASN A 74 -17.18 17.29 12.31
C ASN A 74 -16.82 18.12 11.08
N VAL A 75 -15.65 17.85 10.50
CA VAL A 75 -15.26 18.44 9.22
C VAL A 75 -16.31 18.07 8.17
N PRO A 76 -16.71 18.99 7.27
CA PRO A 76 -17.67 18.69 6.21
C PRO A 76 -17.28 17.44 5.40
N GLY A 77 -18.19 16.47 5.32
CA GLY A 77 -17.97 15.15 4.72
C GLY A 77 -17.64 14.04 5.73
N TYR A 78 -17.22 14.39 6.95
CA TYR A 78 -16.81 13.44 8.00
C TYR A 78 -17.80 13.34 9.16
N GLU A 79 -18.96 13.98 9.04
CA GLU A 79 -19.99 13.93 10.06
C GLU A 79 -20.67 12.55 10.12
N ILE A 80 -20.81 12.02 11.33
CA ILE A 80 -21.59 10.80 11.61
C ILE A 80 -22.84 11.24 12.38
N SER A 81 -24.01 10.93 11.80
CA SER A 81 -25.29 11.48 12.27
C SER A 81 -25.72 10.92 13.62
N ASP A 82 -25.42 9.64 13.89
CA ASP A 82 -25.71 9.00 15.17
C ASP A 82 -24.57 9.32 16.17
N PRO A 83 -24.85 9.98 17.31
CA PRO A 83 -23.83 10.35 18.28
C PRO A 83 -23.12 9.15 18.92
N ASP A 84 -23.82 8.05 19.16
CA ASP A 84 -23.26 6.86 19.81
C ASP A 84 -22.35 6.12 18.82
N GLU A 85 -22.76 6.03 17.54
CA GLU A 85 -21.91 5.52 16.45
C GLU A 85 -20.66 6.38 16.29
N ARG A 86 -20.81 7.71 16.31
CA ARG A 86 -19.68 8.64 16.21
C ARG A 86 -18.68 8.45 17.34
N GLU A 87 -19.15 8.38 18.59
CA GLU A 87 -18.27 8.14 19.74
C GLU A 87 -17.54 6.80 19.62
N PHE A 88 -18.23 5.77 19.14
CA PHE A 88 -17.63 4.46 18.90
C PHE A 88 -16.55 4.51 17.81
N VAL A 89 -16.81 5.19 16.69
CA VAL A 89 -15.83 5.38 15.61
C VAL A 89 -14.61 6.16 16.11
N ILE A 90 -14.79 7.25 16.85
CA ILE A 90 -13.69 8.03 17.44
C ILE A 90 -12.84 7.15 18.35
N LYS A 91 -13.48 6.32 19.19
CA LYS A 91 -12.79 5.40 20.09
C LYS A 91 -11.96 4.35 19.35
N ILE A 92 -12.45 3.84 18.22
CA ILE A 92 -11.71 2.89 17.39
C ILE A 92 -10.54 3.60 16.72
N LEU A 93 -10.77 4.73 16.05
CA LEU A 93 -9.71 5.49 15.37
C LEU A 93 -8.62 5.97 16.34
N THR A 94 -8.98 6.30 17.59
CA THR A 94 -8.02 6.62 18.65
C THR A 94 -7.13 5.44 19.01
N ALA A 95 -7.68 4.22 18.97
CA ALA A 95 -6.91 3.01 19.23
C ALA A 95 -6.03 2.64 18.03
N VAL A 96 -6.56 2.72 16.81
CA VAL A 96 -5.84 2.47 15.55
C VAL A 96 -4.63 3.40 15.43
N GLU A 97 -4.82 4.72 15.50
CA GLU A 97 -3.70 5.67 15.38
C GLU A 97 -2.61 5.40 16.43
N ALA A 98 -3.01 5.09 17.66
CA ALA A 98 -2.06 4.76 18.71
C ALA A 98 -1.35 3.42 18.46
N GLN A 99 -2.02 2.44 17.85
CA GLN A 99 -1.43 1.14 17.47
C GLN A 99 -0.37 1.34 16.37
N GLU A 100 -0.67 2.08 15.31
CA GLU A 100 0.32 2.39 14.26
C GLU A 100 1.48 3.22 14.80
N SER A 101 1.22 4.10 15.78
CA SER A 101 2.30 4.80 16.47
C SER A 101 3.23 3.83 17.19
N LEU A 102 2.72 2.79 17.83
CA LEU A 102 3.56 1.76 18.45
C LEU A 102 4.28 0.89 17.41
N HIS A 103 3.64 0.54 16.31
CA HIS A 103 4.28 -0.21 15.23
C HIS A 103 5.45 0.57 14.60
N ALA A 104 5.25 1.87 14.31
CA ALA A 104 6.29 2.78 13.84
C ALA A 104 7.47 2.86 14.81
N LEU A 105 7.20 3.00 16.12
CA LEU A 105 8.24 3.02 17.15
C LEU A 105 9.00 1.70 17.24
N SER A 106 8.30 0.57 17.08
CA SER A 106 8.91 -0.75 17.12
C SER A 106 9.85 -0.97 15.94
N ALA A 107 9.40 -0.66 14.72
CA ALA A 107 10.21 -0.80 13.51
C ALA A 107 11.45 0.11 13.54
N ASN A 108 11.28 1.40 13.87
CA ASN A 108 12.39 2.33 14.03
C ASN A 108 13.31 1.98 15.21
N GLY A 109 12.75 1.42 16.29
CA GLY A 109 13.52 0.90 17.43
C GLY A 109 14.43 -0.27 17.04
N ALA A 110 13.93 -1.18 16.20
CA ALA A 110 14.68 -2.31 15.68
C ALA A 110 15.82 -1.87 14.73
N LEU A 111 15.56 -0.91 13.82
CA LEU A 111 16.61 -0.31 12.98
C LEU A 111 17.72 0.31 13.85
N LYS A 112 17.32 1.12 14.82
CA LYS A 112 18.25 1.78 15.74
C LYS A 112 19.08 0.81 16.58
N SER A 113 18.53 -0.34 16.97
CA SER A 113 19.25 -1.32 17.78
C SER A 113 20.42 -1.98 17.06
N VAL A 114 20.39 -2.00 15.73
CA VAL A 114 21.47 -2.50 14.87
C VAL A 114 22.28 -1.39 14.19
N GLY A 115 22.08 -0.13 14.61
CA GLY A 115 22.85 1.02 14.13
C GLY A 115 22.45 1.53 12.75
N VAL A 116 21.23 1.20 12.30
CA VAL A 116 20.61 1.82 11.12
C VAL A 116 19.81 3.05 11.58
N ASP A 117 19.88 4.14 10.83
CA ASP A 117 19.16 5.36 11.16
C ASP A 117 17.63 5.13 11.03
N PRO A 118 16.83 5.61 12.00
CA PRO A 118 15.38 5.54 11.91
C PRO A 118 14.83 6.30 10.70
N ILE A 119 13.83 5.72 10.04
CA ILE A 119 13.07 6.41 8.99
C ILE A 119 12.30 7.59 9.59
N GLN A 120 12.36 8.73 8.90
CA GLN A 120 11.68 9.96 9.29
C GLN A 120 10.38 10.15 8.48
N PRO A 121 9.34 10.79 9.06
CA PRO A 121 8.08 11.02 8.37
C PRO A 121 8.25 12.04 7.24
N CYS A 122 7.38 11.92 6.24
CA CYS A 122 7.21 12.90 5.18
C CYS A 122 6.13 13.92 5.53
N GLU A 123 5.91 14.90 4.64
CA GLU A 123 4.59 15.52 4.51
C GLU A 123 3.73 14.65 3.59
N TYR A 124 2.43 14.59 3.88
CA TYR A 124 1.50 13.70 3.18
C TYR A 124 0.33 14.49 2.58
N MET A 125 -0.33 13.87 1.60
CA MET A 125 -1.58 14.34 1.01
C MET A 125 -2.47 13.14 0.69
N PHE A 126 -3.68 13.13 1.22
CA PHE A 126 -4.63 12.04 1.00
C PHE A 126 -5.78 12.47 0.08
N PRO A 127 -6.07 11.74 -1.00
CA PRO A 127 -7.05 12.15 -2.01
C PRO A 127 -8.50 11.81 -1.62
N VAL A 128 -8.90 12.10 -0.37
CA VAL A 128 -10.23 11.82 0.17
C VAL A 128 -10.82 13.05 0.84
N THR A 129 -12.15 13.18 0.79
CA THR A 129 -12.85 14.38 1.30
C THR A 129 -14.04 14.07 2.19
N ASP A 130 -14.32 12.79 2.44
CA ASP A 130 -15.43 12.35 3.27
C ASP A 130 -15.08 11.05 4.00
N PHE A 131 -15.84 10.74 5.07
CA PHE A 131 -15.59 9.56 5.89
C PHE A 131 -15.67 8.26 5.08
N LYS A 132 -16.58 8.17 4.12
CA LYS A 132 -16.76 6.94 3.35
C LYS A 132 -15.58 6.69 2.41
N SER A 133 -15.14 7.71 1.68
CA SER A 133 -13.95 7.60 0.81
C SER A 133 -12.69 7.37 1.62
N ALA A 134 -12.56 7.98 2.81
CA ALA A 134 -11.45 7.70 3.73
C ALA A 134 -11.44 6.24 4.22
N ILE A 135 -12.58 5.66 4.57
CA ILE A 135 -12.62 4.24 4.96
C ILE A 135 -12.32 3.30 3.78
N VAL A 136 -12.70 3.68 2.55
CA VAL A 136 -12.31 2.93 1.34
C VAL A 136 -10.81 2.98 1.11
N LEU A 137 -10.21 4.16 1.26
CA LEU A 137 -8.76 4.33 1.13
C LEU A 137 -7.99 3.56 2.21
N ALA A 138 -8.44 3.66 3.47
CA ALA A 138 -7.91 2.88 4.59
C ALA A 138 -7.86 1.39 4.26
N ALA A 139 -9.01 0.84 3.86
CA ALA A 139 -9.06 -0.58 3.51
C ALA A 139 -8.17 -0.98 2.33
N THR A 140 -7.98 -0.06 1.37
CA THR A 140 -7.19 -0.34 0.18
C THR A 140 -5.71 -0.42 0.51
N PHE A 141 -5.16 0.56 1.24
CA PHE A 141 -3.74 0.50 1.61
C PHE A 141 -3.48 -0.57 2.66
N THR A 142 -4.37 -0.78 3.64
CA THR A 142 -4.19 -1.84 4.64
C THR A 142 -4.17 -3.22 3.98
N ALA A 143 -5.00 -3.47 2.95
CA ALA A 143 -4.92 -4.72 2.20
C ALA A 143 -3.55 -4.92 1.49
N VAL A 144 -2.95 -3.84 0.96
CA VAL A 144 -1.61 -3.87 0.36
C VAL A 144 -0.54 -4.11 1.44
N VAL A 145 -0.61 -3.40 2.57
CA VAL A 145 0.31 -3.56 3.70
C VAL A 145 0.25 -4.98 4.23
N LEU A 146 -0.94 -5.54 4.50
CA LEU A 146 -1.11 -6.94 4.89
C LEU A 146 -0.48 -7.92 3.90
N GLY A 147 -0.57 -7.63 2.59
CA GLY A 147 0.10 -8.38 1.53
C GLY A 147 1.62 -8.31 1.63
N THR A 148 2.17 -7.12 1.85
CA THR A 148 3.61 -6.85 1.92
C THR A 148 4.24 -7.33 3.23
N LEU A 149 3.51 -7.29 4.35
CA LEU A 149 4.01 -7.83 5.62
C LEU A 149 4.22 -9.35 5.56
N GLN A 150 3.46 -10.07 4.70
CA GLN A 150 3.71 -11.49 4.46
C GLN A 150 5.09 -11.71 3.82
N ASP A 151 5.44 -10.90 2.83
CA ASP A 151 6.76 -10.90 2.17
C ASP A 151 7.88 -10.51 3.15
N ALA A 152 7.67 -9.45 3.94
CA ALA A 152 8.60 -9.06 5.00
C ALA A 152 8.85 -10.20 6.00
N VAL A 153 7.80 -10.90 6.46
CA VAL A 153 7.93 -12.06 7.35
C VAL A 153 8.74 -13.19 6.71
N ASP A 154 8.56 -13.46 5.42
CA ASP A 154 9.36 -14.46 4.71
C ASP A 154 10.83 -14.03 4.59
N ASN A 155 11.10 -12.76 4.31
CA ASN A 155 12.45 -12.20 4.31
C ASN A 155 13.14 -12.33 5.67
N PHE A 156 12.46 -11.98 6.77
CA PHE A 156 12.97 -12.19 8.12
C PHE A 156 13.23 -13.68 8.41
N ALA A 157 12.34 -14.57 7.98
CA ALA A 157 12.52 -16.01 8.17
C ALA A 157 13.75 -16.54 7.41
N LYS A 158 13.93 -16.14 6.15
CA LYS A 158 15.11 -16.47 5.32
C LYS A 158 16.41 -15.93 5.92
N GLY A 159 16.37 -14.70 6.46
CA GLY A 159 17.49 -14.03 7.12
C GLY A 159 17.84 -14.57 8.51
N GLY A 160 16.98 -15.40 9.11
CA GLY A 160 17.14 -15.91 10.47
C GLY A 160 16.68 -14.95 11.57
N ASP A 161 16.00 -13.86 11.20
CA ASP A 161 15.50 -12.78 12.06
C ASP A 161 14.18 -13.18 12.76
N ASN A 162 14.13 -14.38 13.33
CA ASN A 162 12.92 -15.01 13.85
C ASN A 162 12.18 -14.20 14.92
N GLY A 163 12.91 -13.36 15.67
CA GLY A 163 12.31 -12.45 16.65
C GLY A 163 11.47 -11.37 15.97
N VAL A 164 12.04 -10.72 14.96
CA VAL A 164 11.36 -9.69 14.15
C VAL A 164 10.22 -10.32 13.35
N ALA A 165 10.44 -11.49 12.75
CA ALA A 165 9.38 -12.23 12.04
C ALA A 165 8.14 -12.48 12.92
N ARG A 166 8.34 -12.83 14.19
CA ARG A 166 7.22 -13.04 15.14
C ARG A 166 6.51 -11.74 15.48
N GLU A 167 7.27 -10.66 15.65
CA GLU A 167 6.73 -9.34 15.94
C GLU A 167 5.85 -8.86 14.80
N ILE A 168 6.35 -8.89 13.55
CA ILE A 168 5.59 -8.49 12.37
C ILE A 168 4.39 -9.42 12.12
N ALA A 169 4.51 -10.72 12.39
CA ALA A 169 3.35 -11.62 12.34
C ALA A 169 2.25 -11.24 13.34
N SER A 170 2.59 -10.60 14.46
CA SER A 170 1.59 -10.07 15.40
C SER A 170 0.94 -8.77 14.90
N VAL A 171 1.72 -7.91 14.22
CA VAL A 171 1.24 -6.69 13.54
C VAL A 171 0.21 -7.05 12.46
N ILE A 172 0.51 -8.05 11.61
CA ILE A 172 -0.45 -8.60 10.62
C ILE A 172 -1.78 -9.00 11.29
N GLY A 173 -1.72 -9.61 12.47
CA GLY A 173 -2.90 -9.99 13.23
C GLY A 173 -3.73 -8.78 13.68
N ASN A 174 -3.07 -7.72 14.15
CA ASN A 174 -3.73 -6.48 14.55
C ASN A 174 -4.32 -5.74 13.34
N GLU A 175 -3.54 -5.48 12.30
CA GLU A 175 -4.00 -4.80 11.08
C GLU A 175 -5.14 -5.57 10.40
N GLY A 176 -5.13 -6.91 10.45
CA GLY A 176 -6.23 -7.73 9.97
C GLY A 176 -7.55 -7.50 10.73
N GLU A 177 -7.50 -7.20 12.03
CA GLU A 177 -8.69 -6.79 12.80
C GLU A 177 -9.19 -5.42 12.36
N GLN A 178 -8.28 -4.49 12.07
CA GLN A 178 -8.61 -3.17 11.57
C GLN A 178 -9.25 -3.22 10.17
N GLU A 179 -8.65 -3.98 9.25
CA GLU A 179 -9.20 -4.20 7.92
C GLU A 179 -10.60 -4.80 7.99
N GLY A 180 -10.81 -5.78 8.87
CA GLY A 180 -12.14 -6.33 9.15
C GLY A 180 -13.16 -5.25 9.53
N TRP A 181 -12.77 -4.27 10.35
CA TRP A 181 -13.63 -3.14 10.72
C TRP A 181 -13.88 -2.18 9.55
N TYR A 182 -12.86 -1.81 8.77
CA TYR A 182 -13.02 -0.97 7.58
C TYR A 182 -14.00 -1.60 6.58
N ARG A 183 -13.93 -2.92 6.42
CA ARG A 183 -14.83 -3.69 5.56
C ARG A 183 -16.26 -3.71 6.07
N LEU A 184 -16.48 -3.83 7.38
CA LEU A 184 -17.82 -3.74 7.97
C LEU A 184 -18.50 -2.41 7.68
N LEU A 185 -17.76 -1.30 7.82
CA LEU A 185 -18.27 0.04 7.51
C LEU A 185 -18.65 0.19 6.02
N GLN A 186 -17.98 -0.55 5.14
CA GLN A 186 -18.29 -0.62 3.71
C GLN A 186 -19.40 -1.63 3.36
N LYS A 187 -19.96 -2.35 4.34
CA LYS A 187 -20.91 -3.47 4.16
C LYS A 187 -20.32 -4.63 3.33
N LYS A 188 -19.02 -4.87 3.46
CA LYS A 188 -18.30 -6.02 2.91
C LYS A 188 -18.20 -7.14 3.96
N ILE A 189 -17.83 -8.34 3.52
CA ILE A 189 -17.47 -9.44 4.43
C ILE A 189 -16.15 -9.05 5.12
N PRO A 190 -16.04 -9.10 6.47
CA PRO A 190 -14.82 -8.68 7.18
C PRO A 190 -13.59 -9.53 6.83
N ASN A 191 -13.83 -10.82 6.61
CA ASN A 191 -12.83 -11.79 6.23
C ASN A 191 -12.71 -11.76 4.70
N GLU A 192 -11.77 -10.97 4.16
CA GLU A 192 -11.66 -10.73 2.71
C GLU A 192 -11.50 -12.03 1.91
N LEU A 193 -10.49 -12.82 2.24
CA LEU A 193 -10.10 -14.04 1.52
C LEU A 193 -9.55 -15.08 2.52
N PRO A 194 -9.59 -16.39 2.19
CA PRO A 194 -8.96 -17.43 3.01
C PRO A 194 -7.43 -17.34 3.01
N PHE A 195 -6.85 -16.86 1.90
CA PHE A 195 -5.44 -16.51 1.76
C PHE A 195 -5.41 -15.11 1.13
N LEU A 196 -4.91 -14.12 1.84
CA LEU A 196 -4.86 -12.75 1.34
C LEU A 196 -3.91 -12.67 0.14
N THR A 197 -4.08 -11.61 -0.65
CA THR A 197 -3.18 -11.31 -1.78
C THR A 197 -1.80 -10.97 -1.26
N THR A 198 -0.77 -11.65 -1.75
CA THR A 198 0.61 -11.24 -1.49
C THR A 198 0.94 -9.99 -2.28
N SER A 199 1.73 -9.12 -1.68
CA SER A 199 2.41 -8.02 -2.33
C SER A 199 3.90 -8.16 -2.06
N VAL A 200 4.73 -7.41 -2.77
CA VAL A 200 6.17 -7.29 -2.49
C VAL A 200 6.48 -5.94 -1.86
N LEU A 201 7.71 -5.77 -1.37
CA LEU A 201 8.20 -4.50 -0.83
C LEU A 201 8.10 -3.35 -1.86
N ASP A 202 8.56 -3.54 -3.10
CA ASP A 202 8.64 -2.48 -4.12
C ASP A 202 7.26 -1.91 -4.53
N PHE A 203 6.25 -2.76 -4.64
CA PHE A 203 4.87 -2.33 -4.93
C PHE A 203 4.26 -1.54 -3.78
N ALA A 204 4.42 -1.98 -2.52
CA ALA A 204 3.95 -1.18 -1.39
C ALA A 204 4.70 0.14 -1.29
N PHE A 205 6.03 0.14 -1.50
CA PHE A 205 6.83 1.35 -1.48
C PHE A 205 6.38 2.35 -2.55
N THR A 206 6.11 1.88 -3.77
CA THR A 206 5.55 2.69 -4.86
C THR A 206 4.17 3.23 -4.50
N ALA A 207 3.27 2.38 -4.00
CA ALA A 207 1.90 2.77 -3.67
C ALA A 207 1.84 3.82 -2.55
N VAL A 208 2.62 3.63 -1.48
CA VAL A 208 2.62 4.54 -0.32
C VAL A 208 3.30 5.87 -0.65
N GLN A 209 4.35 5.86 -1.48
CA GLN A 209 4.98 7.10 -1.95
C GLN A 209 4.02 8.01 -2.72
N GLY A 210 3.00 7.47 -3.38
CA GLY A 210 1.95 8.24 -4.03
C GLY A 210 1.17 9.18 -3.11
N PHE A 211 1.26 9.00 -1.78
CA PHE A 211 0.66 9.88 -0.78
C PHE A 211 1.64 10.89 -0.16
N THR A 212 2.93 10.82 -0.51
CA THR A 212 3.95 11.74 0.01
C THR A 212 4.03 13.01 -0.84
N ILE A 213 4.34 14.14 -0.22
CA ILE A 213 4.65 15.37 -0.95
C ILE A 213 6.11 15.29 -1.42
N PRO A 214 6.41 15.42 -2.72
CA PRO A 214 7.77 15.29 -3.24
C PRO A 214 8.78 16.22 -2.52
N GLY A 215 9.93 15.66 -2.14
CA GLY A 215 11.02 16.39 -1.50
C GLY A 215 10.84 16.69 0.00
N THR A 216 9.81 16.12 0.63
CA THR A 216 9.53 16.35 2.07
C THR A 216 10.01 15.21 2.98
N CYS A 217 10.31 14.04 2.42
CA CYS A 217 10.81 12.89 3.15
C CYS A 217 12.32 13.03 3.44
N PRO A 218 12.77 13.11 4.70
CA PRO A 218 14.16 13.45 5.01
C PRO A 218 15.20 12.41 4.60
N ASN A 219 14.85 11.12 4.64
CA ASN A 219 15.76 10.01 4.37
C ASN A 219 15.12 8.87 3.55
N ILE A 220 14.21 9.20 2.63
CA ILE A 220 13.58 8.20 1.76
C ILE A 220 14.60 7.48 0.86
N ASP A 221 15.67 8.19 0.49
CA ASP A 221 16.78 7.67 -0.33
C ASP A 221 17.55 6.52 0.35
N GLU A 222 17.35 6.32 1.67
CA GLU A 222 17.98 5.22 2.42
C GLU A 222 17.23 3.88 2.25
N ILE A 223 16.04 3.89 1.67
CA ILE A 223 15.22 2.71 1.41
C ILE A 223 15.54 2.20 -0.01
N PRO A 224 16.34 1.12 -0.16
CA PRO A 224 16.85 0.68 -1.46
C PRO A 224 15.82 -0.18 -2.20
N LEU A 225 14.60 0.34 -2.37
CA LEU A 225 13.51 -0.30 -3.09
C LEU A 225 13.24 0.43 -4.40
N GLU A 226 12.82 -0.34 -5.40
CA GLU A 226 12.44 0.20 -6.69
C GLU A 226 11.05 0.84 -6.63
N THR A 227 10.89 1.91 -7.40
CA THR A 227 9.59 2.54 -7.63
C THR A 227 9.19 2.39 -9.07
N PHE A 228 7.93 2.08 -9.30
CA PHE A 228 7.37 1.97 -10.65
C PHE A 228 6.56 3.19 -11.03
N GLU A 229 6.41 3.37 -12.34
CA GLU A 229 5.64 4.48 -12.88
C GLU A 229 4.14 4.23 -12.68
N PRO A 230 3.31 5.28 -12.48
CA PRO A 230 1.94 5.10 -12.03
C PRO A 230 1.05 4.34 -13.03
N LEU A 231 0.35 3.32 -12.53
CA LEU A 231 -0.72 2.62 -13.26
C LEU A 231 -2.10 2.98 -12.67
N THR A 232 -2.94 3.64 -13.45
CA THR A 232 -4.29 4.01 -13.04
C THR A 232 -5.32 2.99 -13.53
N ILE A 233 -6.15 2.47 -12.63
CA ILE A 233 -7.33 1.68 -12.98
C ILE A 233 -8.50 2.62 -13.28
N VAL A 234 -8.77 2.87 -14.56
CA VAL A 234 -9.83 3.82 -15.00
C VAL A 234 -11.22 3.24 -14.80
N THR A 235 -11.40 1.96 -15.14
CA THR A 235 -12.66 1.24 -14.98
C THR A 235 -12.46 0.07 -14.01
N PRO A 236 -12.67 0.26 -12.69
CA PRO A 236 -12.52 -0.83 -11.73
C PRO A 236 -13.51 -1.97 -12.00
N PRO A 237 -13.05 -3.24 -11.95
CA PRO A 237 -13.92 -4.38 -12.21
C PRO A 237 -14.90 -4.65 -11.06
N GLY A 238 -16.00 -5.31 -11.39
CA GLY A 238 -16.93 -5.97 -10.48
C GLY A 238 -16.71 -7.50 -10.40
N PRO A 239 -17.60 -8.24 -9.71
CA PRO A 239 -17.46 -9.69 -9.49
C PRO A 239 -17.93 -10.52 -10.70
N GLN A 240 -17.35 -10.25 -11.87
CA GLN A 240 -17.59 -10.97 -13.13
C GLN A 240 -16.43 -10.74 -14.10
N THR A 241 -16.19 -11.67 -15.02
CA THR A 241 -15.21 -11.47 -16.08
C THR A 241 -15.65 -10.32 -16.97
N GLN A 242 -14.77 -9.35 -17.18
CA GLN A 242 -15.06 -8.17 -17.99
C GLN A 242 -13.78 -7.51 -18.49
N GLU A 243 -13.90 -6.65 -19.50
CA GLU A 243 -12.84 -5.74 -19.88
C GLU A 243 -12.76 -4.58 -18.87
N ILE A 244 -11.54 -4.24 -18.49
CA ILE A 244 -11.21 -3.03 -17.73
C ILE A 244 -10.38 -2.10 -18.60
N THR A 245 -10.44 -0.81 -18.28
CA THR A 245 -9.58 0.20 -18.89
C THR A 245 -8.55 0.64 -17.87
N VAL A 246 -7.29 0.72 -18.29
CA VAL A 246 -6.18 1.25 -17.52
C VAL A 246 -5.56 2.45 -18.23
N ALA A 247 -4.90 3.31 -17.46
CA ALA A 247 -4.20 4.48 -17.96
C ALA A 247 -2.79 4.58 -17.37
N PHE A 248 -1.84 4.97 -18.22
CA PHE A 248 -0.43 5.17 -17.88
C PHE A 248 0.17 6.20 -18.85
N ASN A 249 1.30 6.80 -18.49
CA ASN A 249 1.88 7.88 -19.26
C ASN A 249 2.91 7.35 -20.27
N ALA A 250 2.77 7.75 -21.53
CA ALA A 250 3.69 7.42 -22.61
C ALA A 250 5.08 8.04 -22.40
N GLU A 251 5.19 9.10 -21.61
CA GLU A 251 6.45 9.76 -21.35
C GLU A 251 7.47 8.93 -20.59
N ASP A 252 6.96 7.99 -19.79
CA ASP A 252 7.77 7.25 -18.84
C ASP A 252 8.49 6.06 -19.50
N VAL A 253 8.16 5.74 -20.75
CA VAL A 253 8.78 4.66 -21.53
C VAL A 253 9.12 5.16 -22.93
N GLU A 254 10.41 5.31 -23.19
CA GLU A 254 10.93 5.84 -24.47
C GLU A 254 10.54 4.96 -25.68
N SER A 255 10.43 3.63 -25.49
CA SER A 255 10.02 2.70 -26.55
C SER A 255 8.54 2.86 -26.94
N LEU A 256 7.66 3.16 -25.98
CA LEU A 256 6.24 3.45 -26.24
C LEU A 256 6.06 4.74 -27.05
N LYS A 257 6.91 5.76 -26.85
CA LYS A 257 6.89 6.95 -27.72
C LYS A 257 7.16 6.60 -29.18
N ALA A 258 8.15 5.73 -29.43
CA ALA A 258 8.54 5.35 -30.79
C ALA A 258 7.44 4.54 -31.51
N GLU A 259 6.68 3.72 -30.79
CA GLU A 259 5.54 3.00 -31.37
C GLU A 259 4.38 3.92 -31.76
N ILE A 260 4.12 4.97 -30.97
CA ILE A 260 3.00 5.90 -31.20
C ILE A 260 3.33 6.95 -32.26
N ASP A 261 4.59 7.40 -32.36
CA ASP A 261 5.02 8.44 -33.32
C ASP A 261 5.12 7.95 -34.77
N GLY A 262 4.85 6.66 -35.03
CA GLY A 262 4.63 6.15 -36.38
C GLY A 262 5.86 6.22 -37.28
N ASP A 263 7.02 5.75 -36.80
CA ASP A 263 8.09 5.35 -37.73
C ASP A 263 7.60 4.09 -38.47
N ASP A 264 6.95 4.34 -39.61
CA ASP A 264 6.51 3.36 -40.61
C ASP A 264 7.75 2.75 -41.30
N ASP A 265 8.53 1.95 -40.58
CA ASP A 265 9.41 0.98 -41.23
C ASP A 265 8.62 -0.33 -41.38
N ASP A 266 8.31 -0.70 -42.62
CA ASP A 266 7.50 -1.85 -43.07
C ASP A 266 8.10 -3.24 -42.71
N ASP A 267 9.05 -3.29 -41.76
CA ASP A 267 9.72 -4.48 -41.23
C ASP A 267 9.54 -4.56 -39.69
N LYS A 268 8.35 -4.23 -39.16
CA LYS A 268 8.03 -4.48 -37.73
C LYS A 268 7.89 -5.97 -37.48
N ASP A 269 9.01 -6.60 -37.12
CA ASP A 269 9.02 -7.73 -36.19
C ASP A 269 8.07 -7.37 -35.04
N ASP A 270 7.10 -8.24 -34.78
CA ASP A 270 6.01 -8.13 -33.80
C ASP A 270 6.29 -7.09 -32.70
N GLY A 271 5.60 -5.94 -32.73
CA GLY A 271 5.85 -4.78 -31.85
C GLY A 271 5.94 -5.16 -30.36
N GLU A 272 6.51 -4.30 -29.52
CA GLU A 272 6.65 -4.57 -28.09
C GLU A 272 5.26 -4.88 -27.51
N HIS A 273 5.00 -6.18 -27.32
CA HIS A 273 3.75 -6.62 -26.75
C HIS A 273 3.82 -6.29 -25.27
N TRP A 274 2.88 -5.50 -24.79
CA TRP A 274 2.73 -5.22 -23.38
C TRP A 274 1.65 -6.12 -22.81
N TRP A 275 1.84 -6.55 -21.57
CA TRP A 275 0.88 -7.39 -20.87
C TRP A 275 0.42 -6.71 -19.61
N ILE A 276 -0.82 -6.99 -19.21
CA ILE A 276 -1.24 -6.72 -17.83
C ILE A 276 -1.11 -8.02 -17.04
N THR A 277 -0.45 -7.93 -15.90
CA THR A 277 -0.25 -9.05 -14.99
C THR A 277 -0.96 -8.76 -13.68
N TYR A 278 -1.76 -9.72 -13.21
CA TYR A 278 -2.53 -9.64 -11.97
C TYR A 278 -1.96 -10.58 -10.91
N ILE A 279 -1.77 -10.05 -9.70
CA ILE A 279 -1.48 -10.82 -8.49
C ILE A 279 -2.76 -10.82 -7.63
N ASN A 280 -3.31 -12.00 -7.36
CA ASN A 280 -4.46 -12.19 -6.50
C ASN A 280 -4.29 -13.43 -5.62
N GLN A 281 -4.51 -13.29 -4.32
CA GLN A 281 -4.24 -14.29 -3.29
C GLN A 281 -2.77 -14.75 -3.32
N LEU A 282 -2.49 -15.98 -2.87
CA LEU A 282 -1.19 -16.65 -3.03
C LEU A 282 -1.13 -17.53 -4.28
N ASN A 283 -1.92 -17.18 -5.31
CA ASN A 283 -1.95 -17.92 -6.58
C ASN A 283 -0.78 -17.49 -7.48
N LYS A 284 -0.55 -18.27 -8.54
CA LYS A 284 0.34 -17.81 -9.62
C LYS A 284 -0.24 -16.55 -10.27
N PRO A 285 0.60 -15.58 -10.65
CA PRO A 285 0.15 -14.42 -11.40
C PRO A 285 -0.55 -14.79 -12.70
N ILE A 286 -1.54 -13.99 -13.08
CA ILE A 286 -2.35 -14.16 -14.29
C ILE A 286 -1.92 -13.09 -15.29
N VAL A 287 -1.62 -13.49 -16.52
CA VAL A 287 -1.15 -12.57 -17.58
C VAL A 287 -2.22 -12.48 -18.66
N GLU A 288 -2.60 -11.26 -19.02
CA GLU A 288 -3.57 -10.95 -20.06
C GLU A 288 -2.96 -9.97 -21.07
N SER A 289 -3.44 -10.01 -22.31
CA SER A 289 -3.01 -9.07 -23.35
C SER A 289 -3.50 -7.65 -23.05
N LEU A 290 -2.64 -6.67 -23.29
CA LEU A 290 -2.99 -5.26 -23.21
C LEU A 290 -3.30 -4.73 -24.62
N GLU A 291 -4.50 -4.19 -24.81
CA GLU A 291 -4.96 -3.64 -26.10
C GLU A 291 -5.00 -2.11 -26.04
N PHE A 292 -4.14 -1.45 -26.80
CA PHE A 292 -4.13 0.01 -26.88
C PHE A 292 -5.41 0.57 -27.51
N VAL A 293 -6.06 1.51 -26.81
CA VAL A 293 -7.32 2.14 -27.23
C VAL A 293 -7.05 3.51 -27.86
N SER A 294 -6.33 4.38 -27.15
CA SER A 294 -6.05 5.74 -27.59
C SER A 294 -4.89 6.37 -26.82
N LEU A 295 -4.27 7.39 -27.42
CA LEU A 295 -3.39 8.33 -26.74
C LEU A 295 -4.14 9.67 -26.58
N GLU A 296 -4.31 10.13 -25.34
CA GLU A 296 -4.92 11.40 -24.99
C GLU A 296 -3.88 12.34 -24.35
N GLY A 297 -3.28 13.21 -25.15
CA GLY A 297 -2.10 13.95 -24.72
C GLY A 297 -0.94 12.98 -24.55
N ASP A 298 -0.41 12.87 -23.32
CA ASP A 298 0.63 11.91 -22.98
C ASP A 298 0.07 10.66 -22.26
N THR A 299 -1.25 10.58 -22.05
CA THR A 299 -1.88 9.44 -21.37
C THR A 299 -2.33 8.39 -22.37
N ILE A 300 -1.78 7.18 -22.25
CA ILE A 300 -2.24 6.00 -22.96
C ILE A 300 -3.45 5.44 -22.23
N LEU A 301 -4.51 5.13 -22.97
CA LEU A 301 -5.62 4.29 -22.53
C LEU A 301 -5.49 2.92 -23.19
N ALA A 302 -5.57 1.88 -22.38
CA ALA A 302 -5.54 0.50 -22.85
C ALA A 302 -6.61 -0.34 -22.16
N ASN A 303 -7.13 -1.33 -22.88
CA ASN A 303 -8.07 -2.30 -22.36
C ASN A 303 -7.36 -3.63 -22.08
N ALA A 304 -7.84 -4.33 -21.06
CA ALA A 304 -7.44 -5.71 -20.83
C ALA A 304 -8.58 -6.50 -20.19
N LEU A 305 -8.53 -7.82 -20.35
CA LEU A 305 -9.45 -8.72 -19.67
C LEU A 305 -9.14 -8.76 -18.18
N PHE A 306 -10.17 -8.69 -17.33
CA PHE A 306 -10.11 -9.04 -15.92
C PHE A 306 -10.82 -10.39 -15.72
N PRO A 307 -10.08 -11.52 -15.63
CA PRO A 307 -10.63 -12.88 -15.74
C PRO A 307 -11.23 -13.40 -14.43
N TYR A 308 -12.16 -12.64 -13.84
CA TYR A 308 -12.74 -12.94 -12.53
C TYR A 308 -13.42 -14.31 -12.42
N ASP A 309 -14.25 -14.73 -13.39
CA ASP A 309 -15.04 -15.96 -13.28
C ASP A 309 -14.17 -17.22 -13.31
N GLU A 310 -13.02 -17.16 -13.98
CA GLU A 310 -12.06 -18.26 -14.07
C GLU A 310 -11.24 -18.41 -12.78
N HIS A 311 -10.83 -17.29 -12.18
CA HIS A 311 -9.86 -17.27 -11.08
C HIS A 311 -10.44 -16.85 -9.72
N LEU A 312 -11.73 -16.48 -9.66
CA LEU A 312 -12.41 -15.95 -8.46
C LEU A 312 -11.64 -14.80 -7.81
N MET A 313 -11.35 -13.75 -8.59
CA MET A 313 -10.50 -12.61 -8.23
C MET A 313 -11.16 -11.63 -7.24
N ASN A 314 -11.55 -12.14 -6.07
CA ASN A 314 -12.11 -11.36 -4.96
C ASN A 314 -11.01 -10.64 -4.19
N GLY A 315 -11.40 -9.63 -3.39
CA GLY A 315 -10.48 -8.92 -2.52
C GLY A 315 -9.47 -8.05 -3.27
N LEU A 316 -8.30 -7.84 -2.67
CA LEU A 316 -7.20 -7.15 -3.32
C LEU A 316 -6.71 -7.91 -4.56
N THR A 317 -6.57 -7.20 -5.67
CA THR A 317 -5.77 -7.61 -6.82
C THR A 317 -4.81 -6.49 -7.15
N ILE A 318 -3.54 -6.83 -7.31
CA ILE A 318 -2.50 -5.90 -7.75
C ILE A 318 -2.29 -6.14 -9.24
N ALA A 319 -2.45 -5.09 -10.05
CA ALA A 319 -2.16 -5.09 -11.47
C ALA A 319 -0.81 -4.41 -11.73
N ALA A 320 -0.07 -4.93 -12.70
CA ALA A 320 1.15 -4.32 -13.21
C ALA A 320 1.18 -4.46 -14.73
N ILE A 321 1.70 -3.47 -15.44
CA ILE A 321 2.06 -3.63 -16.85
C ILE A 321 3.45 -4.22 -16.90
N THR A 322 3.60 -5.33 -17.60
CA THR A 322 4.85 -6.08 -17.70
C THR A 322 5.36 -6.15 -19.14
N ASP A 323 6.69 -6.21 -19.29
CA ASP A 323 7.42 -6.33 -20.56
C ASP A 323 7.68 -7.80 -20.97
N SER A 324 7.10 -8.74 -20.25
CA SER A 324 7.22 -10.19 -20.49
C SER A 324 5.85 -10.87 -20.50
N PRO A 325 5.61 -11.85 -21.40
CA PRO A 325 4.36 -12.61 -21.48
C PRO A 325 4.19 -13.60 -20.32
N GLY A 326 5.17 -13.70 -19.42
CA GLY A 326 5.22 -14.76 -18.43
C GLY A 326 5.33 -16.16 -19.06
N PRO A 327 4.81 -17.22 -18.42
CA PRO A 327 4.15 -17.20 -17.11
C PRO A 327 5.12 -16.88 -15.98
N PHE A 328 4.67 -16.12 -15.00
CA PHE A 328 5.44 -15.84 -13.78
C PHE A 328 5.20 -16.90 -12.71
N ALA A 329 6.23 -17.24 -11.95
CA ALA A 329 6.13 -18.22 -10.86
C ALA A 329 5.47 -17.63 -9.60
N ASN A 330 5.71 -16.35 -9.32
CA ASN A 330 5.31 -15.64 -8.10
C ASN A 330 5.30 -14.12 -8.32
N ALA A 331 4.96 -13.35 -7.28
CA ALA A 331 4.93 -11.89 -7.30
C ALA A 331 6.32 -11.27 -7.56
N ASP A 332 7.40 -11.85 -7.04
CA ASP A 332 8.77 -11.34 -7.26
C ASP A 332 9.14 -11.32 -8.75
N GLU A 333 8.77 -12.36 -9.51
CA GLU A 333 9.03 -12.41 -10.95
C GLU A 333 8.21 -11.38 -11.74
N VAL A 334 7.01 -11.02 -11.26
CA VAL A 334 6.20 -9.94 -11.85
C VAL A 334 6.90 -8.60 -11.68
N VAL A 335 7.41 -8.33 -10.48
CA VAL A 335 8.07 -7.07 -10.11
C VAL A 335 9.32 -6.85 -10.97
N ASN A 336 10.13 -7.90 -11.16
CA ASN A 336 11.30 -7.86 -12.04
C ASN A 336 10.99 -7.59 -13.52
N SER A 337 9.72 -7.72 -13.93
CA SER A 337 9.26 -7.47 -15.31
C SER A 337 8.29 -6.29 -15.37
N THR A 338 8.10 -5.56 -14.26
CA THR A 338 7.10 -4.48 -14.18
C THR A 338 7.68 -3.19 -14.75
N VAL A 339 6.86 -2.51 -15.55
CA VAL A 339 7.16 -1.17 -16.08
C VAL A 339 6.23 -0.12 -15.48
N PHE A 340 4.94 -0.43 -15.35
CA PHE A 340 3.98 0.43 -14.66
C PHE A 340 3.25 -0.33 -13.56
N GLY A 341 3.11 0.26 -12.39
CA GLY A 341 2.41 -0.35 -11.27
C GLY A 341 2.62 0.37 -9.93
N PRO A 342 2.04 -0.15 -8.85
CA PRO A 342 0.92 -1.10 -8.87
C PRO A 342 -0.41 -0.37 -9.15
N GLY A 343 -1.24 -0.97 -10.00
CA GLY A 343 -2.67 -0.65 -10.09
C GLY A 343 -3.44 -1.44 -9.04
N LEU A 344 -4.10 -0.76 -8.10
CA LEU A 344 -4.79 -1.41 -6.99
C LEU A 344 -6.29 -1.61 -7.28
N ILE A 345 -6.75 -2.85 -7.19
CA ILE A 345 -8.15 -3.23 -7.43
C ILE A 345 -8.71 -3.92 -6.19
N ILE A 346 -9.87 -3.48 -5.69
CA ILE A 346 -10.60 -4.16 -4.61
C ILE A 346 -11.95 -4.66 -5.12
N VAL A 347 -12.08 -5.97 -5.35
CA VAL A 347 -13.36 -6.61 -5.70
C VAL A 347 -14.12 -7.01 -4.43
N LYS A 348 -15.44 -6.79 -4.45
CA LYS A 348 -16.32 -6.88 -3.27
C LYS A 348 -16.59 -8.29 -2.78
#